data_AF-A0A9D6AT04-F1
#
_entry.id   AF-A0A9D6AT04-F1
#
_cell.length_a   1.000
_cell.length_b   1.000
_cell.length_c   1.000
_cell.angle_alpha   90.00
_cell.angle_beta   90.00
_cell.angle_gamma   90.00
#
_symmetry.space_group_name_H-M   'P 1'
#
loop_
_entity.id
_entity.type
_entity.pdbx_description
1 polymer ?
#
loop_
_entity_poly.entity_id
_entity_poly.type
_entity_poly.pdbx_seq_one_letter_code
_entity_poly.pdbx_strand_id
1 'polypeptide(L)'
;MRRYAAFIPLALMLVLAALPARAQAPVIACAVIRELPHDSGTSTQGFFIRDGVFYESSGGYNKSFLIKSDPDTGRALLTHPVDTNYFAEGIAPFKDGLRLLTWQSGTGFVHSLDSLRPSSHFPYRGRGLYHEGWGLACDERFFIMSSGTATLRFHSPESFTLVKTLTVTDNGRPVAMLNELECVDGLIYANVWKSDAVKIIDPATGRVLATLDLSALRGRLSPDSGVANGIAYDAKAKRLYLTGKHWDKVFQIAVPSLPGLR
;
A
#
# COMPACT_ATOMS: atom_id res chain seq x y z
N MET A 1 -16.17 49.32 -63.05
CA MET A 1 -16.56 49.09 -61.65
C MET A 1 -16.23 47.66 -61.24
N ARG A 2 -15.13 47.44 -60.52
CA ARG A 2 -14.83 46.15 -59.85
C ARG A 2 -14.33 46.49 -58.44
N ARG A 3 -15.17 46.21 -57.44
CA ARG A 3 -14.86 46.37 -56.02
C ARG A 3 -14.11 45.12 -55.57
N TYR A 4 -12.86 45.25 -55.17
CA TYR A 4 -12.14 44.18 -54.45
C TYR A 4 -12.50 44.30 -52.96
N ALA A 5 -13.20 43.30 -52.44
CA ALA A 5 -13.43 43.15 -51.01
C ALA A 5 -12.14 42.64 -50.36
N ALA A 6 -11.59 43.42 -49.42
CA ALA A 6 -10.44 43.00 -48.62
C ALA A 6 -10.91 41.98 -47.58
N PHE A 7 -10.48 40.72 -47.73
CA PHE A 7 -10.58 39.70 -46.70
C PHE A 7 -9.53 39.96 -45.63
N ILE A 8 -9.96 40.32 -44.42
CA ILE A 8 -9.09 40.35 -43.23
C ILE A 8 -9.18 38.96 -42.59
N PRO A 9 -8.09 38.17 -42.51
CA PRO A 9 -8.14 36.91 -41.79
C PRO A 9 -8.17 37.20 -40.29
N LEU A 10 -9.23 36.75 -39.62
CA LEU A 10 -9.32 36.77 -38.17
C LEU A 10 -8.34 35.70 -37.63
N ALA A 11 -7.18 36.13 -37.17
CA ALA A 11 -6.23 35.25 -36.50
C ALA A 11 -6.82 34.81 -35.15
N LEU A 12 -7.25 33.54 -35.09
CA LEU A 12 -7.68 32.90 -33.85
C LEU A 12 -6.42 32.68 -32.99
N MET A 13 -6.16 33.59 -32.04
CA MET A 13 -5.14 33.35 -31.01
C MET A 13 -5.62 32.20 -30.12
N LEU A 14 -5.06 31.00 -30.32
CA LEU A 14 -5.10 29.95 -29.31
C LEU A 14 -4.31 30.44 -28.10
N VAL A 15 -5.00 30.93 -27.08
CA VAL A 15 -4.41 31.10 -25.75
C VAL A 15 -4.20 29.69 -25.21
N LEU A 16 -2.98 29.15 -25.37
CA LEU A 16 -2.54 28.00 -24.58
C LEU A 16 -2.53 28.46 -23.12
N ALA A 17 -3.61 28.20 -22.39
CA ALA A 17 -3.59 28.31 -20.94
C ALA A 17 -2.56 27.29 -20.45
N ALA A 18 -1.37 27.77 -20.06
CA ALA A 18 -0.39 26.96 -19.38
C ALA A 18 -1.06 26.42 -18.11
N LEU A 19 -1.33 25.11 -18.08
CA LEU A 19 -1.79 24.46 -16.85
C LEU A 19 -0.75 24.79 -15.78
N PRO A 20 -1.16 25.32 -14.61
CA PRO A 20 -0.21 25.65 -13.57
C PRO A 20 0.60 24.40 -13.24
N ALA A 21 1.93 24.55 -13.26
CA ALA A 21 2.83 23.52 -12.77
C ALA A 21 2.36 23.12 -11.37
N ARG A 22 2.00 21.84 -11.21
CA ARG A 22 1.47 21.37 -9.93
C ARG A 22 2.62 21.39 -8.92
N ALA A 23 2.33 21.77 -7.68
CA ALA A 23 3.34 21.72 -6.64
C ALA A 23 3.64 20.25 -6.29
N GLN A 24 4.89 19.96 -5.94
CA GLN A 24 5.29 18.70 -5.32
C GLN A 24 4.46 18.47 -4.05
N ALA A 25 4.06 17.23 -3.78
CA ALA A 25 3.32 16.92 -2.57
C ALA A 25 4.15 17.31 -1.32
N PRO A 26 3.55 17.93 -0.29
CA PRO A 26 4.25 18.26 0.94
C PRO A 26 4.83 17.00 1.59
N VAL A 27 5.99 17.17 2.23
CA VAL A 27 6.62 16.13 3.05
C VAL A 27 6.25 16.36 4.50
N ILE A 28 5.76 15.32 5.18
CA ILE A 28 5.34 15.35 6.57
C ILE A 28 6.28 14.46 7.37
N ALA A 29 6.82 14.98 8.46
CA ALA A 29 7.66 14.20 9.37
C ALA A 29 6.79 13.21 10.16
N CYS A 30 7.33 12.01 10.37
CA CYS A 30 6.70 11.01 11.22
C CYS A 30 6.70 11.44 12.70
N ALA A 31 5.52 11.54 13.31
CA ALA A 31 5.34 11.84 14.73
C ALA A 31 5.05 10.55 15.51
N VAL A 32 6.08 9.96 16.13
CA VAL A 32 5.95 8.70 16.87
C VAL A 32 5.25 8.93 18.21
N ILE A 33 4.23 8.10 18.49
CA ILE A 33 3.48 8.06 19.73
C ILE A 33 4.02 6.96 20.66
N ARG A 34 4.23 5.75 20.12
CA ARG A 34 4.74 4.58 20.87
C ARG A 34 5.67 3.75 20.00
N GLU A 35 6.62 3.10 20.65
CA GLU A 35 7.37 1.99 20.09
C GLU A 35 6.81 0.70 20.68
N LEU A 36 6.59 -0.29 19.82
CA LEU A 36 6.08 -1.61 20.16
C LEU A 36 7.12 -2.65 19.71
N PRO A 37 7.28 -3.76 20.44
CA PRO A 37 8.20 -4.83 20.03
C PRO A 37 7.72 -5.48 18.72
N HIS A 38 8.69 -5.85 17.87
CA HIS A 38 8.45 -6.59 16.64
C HIS A 38 9.52 -7.66 16.45
N ASP A 39 9.14 -8.79 15.86
CA ASP A 39 10.08 -9.89 15.59
C ASP A 39 10.98 -9.53 14.40
N SER A 40 12.26 -9.31 14.66
CA SER A 40 13.26 -9.02 13.62
C SER A 40 13.53 -10.21 12.69
N GLY A 41 13.07 -11.41 13.03
CA GLY A 41 13.03 -12.57 12.14
C GLY A 41 12.03 -12.43 10.97
N THR A 42 11.11 -11.47 11.05
CA THR A 42 10.04 -11.29 10.06
C THR A 42 10.47 -10.39 8.89
N SER A 43 10.29 -10.87 7.66
CA SER A 43 10.48 -10.06 6.45
C SER A 43 9.11 -9.55 5.99
N THR A 44 8.59 -8.51 6.66
CA THR A 44 7.23 -7.99 6.47
C THR A 44 6.90 -7.68 5.01
N GLN A 45 5.83 -8.28 4.47
CA GLN A 45 5.32 -8.03 3.11
C GLN A 45 3.89 -7.51 3.07
N GLY A 46 3.11 -7.80 4.11
CA GLY A 46 1.77 -7.25 4.32
C GLY A 46 1.48 -7.21 5.80
N PHE A 47 0.80 -6.15 6.23
CA PHE A 47 0.57 -5.88 7.64
C PHE A 47 -0.80 -5.23 7.79
N PHE A 48 -1.63 -5.72 8.72
CA PHE A 48 -2.86 -5.02 9.08
C PHE A 48 -3.20 -5.28 10.54
N ILE A 49 -4.07 -4.44 11.10
CA ILE A 49 -4.64 -4.65 12.44
C ILE A 49 -6.13 -4.92 12.32
N ARG A 50 -6.61 -5.90 13.08
CA ARG A 50 -8.04 -6.20 13.18
C ARG A 50 -8.38 -6.70 14.56
N ASP A 51 -9.44 -6.14 15.14
CA ASP A 51 -9.93 -6.48 16.48
C ASP A 51 -8.83 -6.43 17.55
N GLY A 52 -7.96 -5.42 17.46
CA GLY A 52 -6.86 -5.18 18.40
C GLY A 52 -5.65 -6.11 18.25
N VAL A 53 -5.58 -6.88 17.17
CA VAL A 53 -4.49 -7.85 16.93
C VAL A 53 -3.83 -7.59 15.58
N PHE A 54 -2.49 -7.69 15.53
CA PHE A 54 -1.76 -7.60 14.28
C PHE A 54 -1.82 -8.91 13.50
N TYR A 55 -1.95 -8.77 12.19
CA TYR A 55 -1.82 -9.84 11.21
C TYR A 55 -0.73 -9.44 10.22
N GLU A 56 0.16 -10.37 9.92
CA GLU A 56 1.34 -10.07 9.12
C GLU A 56 1.71 -11.24 8.23
N SER A 57 2.19 -10.94 7.03
CA SER A 57 2.86 -11.90 6.16
C SER A 57 4.37 -11.64 6.11
N SER A 58 5.12 -12.72 6.27
CA SER A 58 6.57 -12.74 6.12
C SER A 58 6.94 -13.40 4.80
N GLY A 59 7.72 -12.70 3.98
CA GLY A 59 8.20 -13.20 2.69
C GLY A 59 9.50 -13.99 2.80
N GLY A 60 9.68 -14.98 1.93
CA GLY A 60 10.91 -15.76 1.82
C GLY A 60 10.66 -17.11 1.16
N TYR A 61 11.46 -17.49 0.17
CA TYR A 61 11.36 -18.82 -0.44
C TYR A 61 11.59 -19.90 0.60
N ASN A 62 10.69 -20.89 0.66
CA ASN A 62 10.66 -21.97 1.64
C ASN A 62 10.56 -21.52 3.12
N LYS A 63 10.31 -20.24 3.38
CA LYS A 63 10.31 -19.64 4.72
C LYS A 63 9.14 -18.69 4.95
N SER A 64 8.26 -18.53 3.97
CA SER A 64 7.12 -17.63 4.07
C SER A 64 6.13 -18.12 5.13
N PHE A 65 5.55 -17.21 5.89
CA PHE A 65 4.55 -17.53 6.91
C PHE A 65 3.56 -16.38 7.11
N LEU A 66 2.40 -16.71 7.66
CA LEU A 66 1.47 -15.76 8.25
C LEU A 66 1.61 -15.81 9.77
N ILE A 67 1.50 -14.65 10.42
CA ILE A 67 1.55 -14.54 11.87
C ILE A 67 0.44 -13.61 12.36
N LYS A 68 -0.13 -13.98 13.52
CA LYS A 68 -1.01 -13.16 14.34
C LYS A 68 -0.25 -12.84 15.62
N SER A 69 -0.14 -11.57 16.01
CA SER A 69 0.65 -11.15 17.18
C SER A 69 -0.06 -10.10 18.03
N ASP A 70 0.21 -10.14 19.33
CA ASP A 70 -0.26 -9.16 20.30
C ASP A 70 0.53 -7.84 20.14
N PRO A 71 -0.13 -6.70 19.88
CA PRO A 71 0.57 -5.44 19.61
C PRO A 71 1.43 -4.91 20.75
N ASP A 72 1.02 -5.12 22.01
CA ASP A 72 1.71 -4.52 23.16
C ASP A 72 2.94 -5.32 23.56
N THR A 73 2.91 -6.64 23.36
CA THR A 73 3.99 -7.56 23.76
C THR A 73 4.83 -8.07 22.59
N GLY A 74 4.34 -7.96 21.35
CA GLY A 74 4.98 -8.51 20.15
C GLY A 74 4.93 -10.03 20.08
N ARG A 75 4.28 -10.68 21.06
CA ARG A 75 4.23 -12.14 21.16
C ARG A 75 3.35 -12.71 20.05
N ALA A 76 3.89 -13.70 19.34
CA ALA A 76 3.13 -14.54 18.42
C ALA A 76 1.97 -15.24 19.16
N LEU A 77 0.75 -15.01 18.69
CA LEU A 77 -0.46 -15.72 19.13
C LEU A 77 -0.69 -16.96 18.27
N LEU A 78 -0.39 -16.86 16.96
CA LEU A 78 -0.49 -17.95 16.02
C LEU A 78 0.44 -17.71 14.84
N THR A 79 1.10 -18.75 14.36
CA THR A 79 1.91 -18.73 13.14
C THR A 79 1.50 -19.88 12.24
N HIS A 80 1.38 -19.63 10.94
CA HIS A 80 1.10 -20.64 9.94
C HIS A 80 2.11 -20.55 8.79
N PRO A 81 2.88 -21.62 8.51
CA PRO A 81 3.76 -21.63 7.36
C PRO A 81 2.95 -21.57 6.06
N VAL A 82 3.43 -20.78 5.09
CA VAL A 82 2.91 -20.80 3.73
C VAL A 82 3.62 -21.91 2.97
N ASP A 83 2.91 -22.58 2.06
CA ASP A 83 3.46 -23.64 1.22
C ASP A 83 4.75 -23.19 0.54
N THR A 84 5.76 -24.06 0.56
CA THR A 84 7.14 -23.76 0.18
C THR A 84 7.30 -23.30 -1.27
N ASN A 85 6.32 -23.61 -2.13
CA ASN A 85 6.30 -23.17 -3.53
C ASN A 85 5.97 -21.69 -3.70
N TYR A 86 5.52 -21.01 -2.64
CA TYR A 86 5.05 -19.64 -2.69
C TYR A 86 5.89 -18.71 -1.84
N PHE A 87 6.12 -17.51 -2.38
CA PHE A 87 6.66 -16.37 -1.65
C PHE A 87 5.48 -15.49 -1.25
N ALA A 88 5.18 -15.40 0.05
CA ALA A 88 4.08 -14.61 0.57
C ALA A 88 4.34 -13.11 0.40
N GLU A 89 3.31 -12.37 0.00
CA GLU A 89 3.34 -10.92 -0.18
C GLU A 89 2.19 -10.28 0.60
N GLY A 90 1.63 -9.17 0.14
CA GLY A 90 0.59 -8.40 0.81
C GLY A 90 -0.63 -9.21 1.24
N ILE A 91 -1.18 -8.85 2.40
CA ILE A 91 -2.40 -9.41 2.97
C ILE A 91 -3.41 -8.32 3.29
N ALA A 92 -4.70 -8.62 3.15
CA ALA A 92 -5.77 -7.73 3.57
C ALA A 92 -6.97 -8.50 4.15
N PRO A 93 -7.64 -7.96 5.18
CA PRO A 93 -8.82 -8.58 5.78
C PRO A 93 -10.04 -8.45 4.85
N PHE A 94 -10.94 -9.43 4.89
CA PHE A 94 -12.28 -9.31 4.31
C PHE A 94 -13.23 -10.37 4.87
N LYS A 95 -14.42 -9.94 5.29
CA LYS A 95 -15.39 -10.79 6.02
C LYS A 95 -14.66 -11.50 7.17
N ASP A 96 -14.74 -12.82 7.28
CA ASP A 96 -14.15 -13.58 8.38
C ASP A 96 -12.75 -14.16 8.06
N GLY A 97 -12.16 -13.71 6.94
CA GLY A 97 -10.87 -14.18 6.45
C GLY A 97 -9.89 -13.07 6.12
N LEU A 98 -8.74 -13.47 5.59
CA LEU A 98 -7.78 -12.60 4.93
C LEU A 98 -7.45 -13.15 3.54
N ARG A 99 -7.03 -12.25 2.66
CA ARG A 99 -6.54 -12.59 1.32
C ARG A 99 -5.04 -12.37 1.34
N LEU A 100 -4.29 -13.36 0.85
CA LEU A 100 -2.85 -13.35 0.72
C LEU A 100 -2.48 -13.30 -0.76
N LEU A 101 -1.65 -12.36 -1.17
CA LEU A 101 -0.97 -12.38 -2.45
C LEU A 101 0.31 -13.21 -2.35
N THR A 102 0.78 -13.66 -3.50
CA THR A 102 2.13 -14.22 -3.63
C THR A 102 2.86 -13.48 -4.74
N TRP A 103 4.19 -13.45 -4.68
CA TRP A 103 4.98 -12.55 -5.51
C TRP A 103 4.81 -12.76 -7.03
N GLN A 104 5.33 -13.86 -7.56
CA GLN A 104 5.41 -14.08 -9.02
C GLN A 104 4.42 -15.12 -9.55
N SER A 105 3.75 -15.87 -8.67
CA SER A 105 2.98 -17.04 -9.08
C SER A 105 1.69 -16.70 -9.86
N GLY A 106 1.14 -15.49 -9.69
CA GLY A 106 -0.17 -15.13 -10.23
C GLY A 106 -1.36 -15.60 -9.39
N THR A 107 -1.10 -16.25 -8.24
CA THR A 107 -2.10 -16.88 -7.37
C THR A 107 -2.11 -16.22 -5.99
N GLY A 108 -3.29 -15.90 -5.49
CA GLY A 108 -3.53 -15.54 -4.09
C GLY A 108 -4.33 -16.61 -3.37
N PHE A 109 -4.38 -16.52 -2.05
CA PHE A 109 -5.03 -17.48 -1.16
C PHE A 109 -6.02 -16.78 -0.24
N VAL A 110 -7.13 -17.46 0.06
CA VAL A 110 -8.04 -17.06 1.13
C VAL A 110 -7.66 -17.86 2.37
N HIS A 111 -7.43 -17.17 3.48
CA HIS A 111 -7.11 -17.79 4.77
C HIS A 111 -8.15 -17.43 5.82
N SER A 112 -8.39 -18.34 6.76
CA SER A 112 -9.17 -18.08 7.98
C SER A 112 -8.39 -17.15 8.93
N LEU A 113 -9.05 -16.17 9.56
CA LEU A 113 -8.40 -15.32 10.58
C LEU A 113 -8.10 -16.09 11.88
N ASP A 114 -8.91 -17.10 12.21
CA ASP A 114 -8.78 -17.87 13.45
C ASP A 114 -7.60 -18.85 13.41
N SER A 115 -7.42 -19.51 12.27
CA SER A 115 -6.42 -20.58 12.12
C SER A 115 -5.25 -20.23 11.20
N LEU A 116 -5.34 -19.14 10.44
CA LEU A 116 -4.42 -18.76 9.35
C LEU A 116 -4.23 -19.84 8.28
N ARG A 117 -5.05 -20.91 8.28
CA ARG A 117 -4.99 -21.96 7.25
C ARG A 117 -5.67 -21.49 5.96
N PRO A 118 -5.13 -21.86 4.79
CA PRO A 118 -5.77 -21.55 3.52
C PRO A 118 -7.05 -22.39 3.37
N SER A 119 -8.13 -21.75 2.90
CA SER A 119 -9.41 -22.39 2.58
C SER A 119 -9.65 -22.50 1.08
N SER A 120 -9.05 -21.61 0.28
CA SER A 120 -9.16 -21.60 -1.18
C SER A 120 -8.07 -20.72 -1.81
N HIS A 121 -8.01 -20.71 -3.15
CA HIS A 121 -7.10 -19.87 -3.92
C HIS A 121 -7.85 -19.09 -5.01
N PHE A 122 -7.25 -18.03 -5.51
CA PHE A 122 -7.77 -17.23 -6.62
C PHE A 122 -6.64 -16.74 -7.52
N PRO A 123 -6.85 -16.64 -8.85
CA PRO A 123 -5.91 -15.95 -9.72
C PRO A 123 -6.08 -14.43 -9.56
N TYR A 124 -4.98 -13.68 -9.46
CA TYR A 124 -5.00 -12.21 -9.51
C TYR A 124 -4.55 -11.65 -10.87
N ARG A 125 -4.27 -12.52 -11.83
CA ARG A 125 -3.95 -12.16 -13.22
C ARG A 125 -4.60 -13.14 -14.20
N GLY A 126 -4.96 -12.63 -15.38
CA GLY A 126 -5.51 -13.45 -16.46
C GLY A 126 -4.46 -14.38 -17.08
N ARG A 127 -4.93 -15.42 -17.79
CA ARG A 127 -4.06 -16.35 -18.51
C ARG A 127 -3.21 -15.59 -19.53
N GLY A 128 -1.90 -15.82 -19.53
CA GLY A 128 -0.94 -15.18 -20.44
C GLY A 128 -0.53 -13.74 -20.06
N LEU A 129 -1.08 -13.18 -18.98
CA LEU A 129 -0.63 -11.90 -18.44
C LEU A 129 0.43 -12.11 -17.36
N TYR A 130 1.46 -11.27 -17.36
CA TYR A 130 2.48 -11.23 -16.32
C TYR A 130 2.42 -9.90 -15.58
N HIS A 131 2.05 -9.98 -14.30
CA HIS A 131 2.34 -8.98 -13.29
C HIS A 131 2.47 -9.67 -11.93
N GLU A 132 3.24 -9.05 -11.05
CA GLU A 132 3.49 -9.52 -9.69
C GLU A 132 2.37 -9.04 -8.74
N GLY A 133 2.24 -9.68 -7.59
CA GLY A 133 1.44 -9.17 -6.47
C GLY A 133 2.37 -8.71 -5.36
N TRP A 134 2.28 -7.44 -4.94
CA TRP A 134 3.11 -6.86 -3.87
C TRP A 134 2.21 -6.52 -2.68
N GLY A 135 1.79 -5.27 -2.48
CA GLY A 135 0.87 -4.88 -1.41
C GLY A 135 -0.60 -5.16 -1.74
N LEU A 136 -1.40 -5.34 -0.69
CA LEU A 136 -2.85 -5.52 -0.76
C LEU A 136 -3.52 -4.75 0.37
N ALA A 137 -4.52 -3.93 0.04
CA ALA A 137 -5.42 -3.29 1.01
C ALA A 137 -6.88 -3.54 0.61
N CYS A 138 -7.83 -3.27 1.50
CA CYS A 138 -9.25 -3.32 1.20
C CYS A 138 -9.98 -2.07 1.74
N ASP A 139 -10.72 -1.37 0.87
CA ASP A 139 -11.56 -0.21 1.25
C ASP A 139 -13.03 -0.60 1.45
N GLU A 140 -13.28 -1.88 1.79
CA GLU A 140 -14.59 -2.56 1.84
C GLU A 140 -15.29 -2.75 0.48
N ARG A 141 -15.07 -1.83 -0.47
CA ARG A 141 -15.67 -1.88 -1.82
C ARG A 141 -14.80 -2.62 -2.81
N PHE A 142 -13.49 -2.52 -2.67
CA PHE A 142 -12.49 -3.12 -3.55
C PHE A 142 -11.30 -3.65 -2.75
N PHE A 143 -10.67 -4.68 -3.29
CA PHE A 143 -9.25 -4.88 -3.03
C PHE A 143 -8.43 -3.93 -3.88
N ILE A 144 -7.37 -3.39 -3.30
CA ILE A 144 -6.42 -2.51 -3.96
C ILE A 144 -5.07 -3.21 -3.93
N MET A 145 -4.53 -3.51 -5.10
CA MET A 145 -3.29 -4.27 -5.26
C MET A 145 -2.22 -3.42 -5.94
N SER A 146 -1.02 -3.40 -5.35
CA SER A 146 0.19 -2.89 -6.00
C SER A 146 1.01 -4.04 -6.61
N SER A 147 1.94 -3.70 -7.49
CA SER A 147 2.80 -4.67 -8.17
C SER A 147 4.20 -4.11 -8.44
N GLY A 148 4.68 -3.18 -7.61
CA GLY A 148 5.94 -2.45 -7.84
C GLY A 148 5.90 -1.43 -8.98
N THR A 149 4.80 -1.34 -9.74
CA THR A 149 4.60 -0.31 -10.76
C THR A 149 3.89 0.92 -10.18
N ALA A 150 3.72 1.97 -10.98
CA ALA A 150 2.92 3.13 -10.61
C ALA A 150 1.41 2.90 -10.69
N THR A 151 0.95 1.71 -11.05
CA THR A 151 -0.46 1.43 -11.28
C THR A 151 -1.02 0.53 -10.19
N LEU A 152 -1.97 1.07 -9.42
CA LEU A 152 -2.80 0.32 -8.50
C LEU A 152 -3.95 -0.34 -9.27
N ARG A 153 -4.28 -1.57 -8.89
CA ARG A 153 -5.36 -2.36 -9.49
C ARG A 153 -6.45 -2.57 -8.46
N PHE A 154 -7.68 -2.26 -8.84
CA PHE A 154 -8.85 -2.41 -7.99
C PHE A 154 -9.61 -3.65 -8.42
N HIS A 155 -9.84 -4.56 -7.48
CA HIS A 155 -10.46 -5.85 -7.73
C HIS A 155 -11.77 -5.98 -6.95
N SER A 156 -12.74 -6.67 -7.54
CA SER A 156 -14.00 -7.03 -6.89
C SER A 156 -13.71 -7.88 -5.65
N PRO A 157 -14.30 -7.58 -4.48
CA PRO A 157 -13.98 -8.28 -3.25
C PRO A 157 -14.48 -9.74 -3.21
N GLU A 158 -15.48 -10.08 -4.03
CA GLU A 158 -16.06 -11.43 -4.06
C GLU A 158 -15.33 -12.37 -5.03
N SER A 159 -14.95 -11.86 -6.21
CA SER A 159 -14.36 -12.68 -7.29
C SER A 159 -12.88 -12.39 -7.53
N PHE A 160 -12.34 -11.34 -6.92
CA PHE A 160 -11.01 -10.80 -7.21
C PHE A 160 -10.78 -10.40 -8.68
N THR A 161 -11.85 -10.20 -9.46
CA THR A 161 -11.75 -9.76 -10.85
C THR A 161 -11.38 -8.28 -10.92
N LEU A 162 -10.49 -7.91 -11.84
CA LEU A 162 -10.10 -6.51 -12.06
C LEU A 162 -11.33 -5.67 -12.44
N VAL A 163 -11.53 -4.55 -11.74
CA VAL A 163 -12.60 -3.58 -11.97
C VAL A 163 -12.05 -2.32 -12.64
N LYS A 164 -10.96 -1.76 -12.11
CA LYS A 164 -10.32 -0.56 -12.66
C LYS A 164 -8.85 -0.50 -12.28
N THR A 165 -8.12 0.40 -12.92
CA THR A 165 -6.75 0.73 -12.57
C THR A 165 -6.64 2.21 -12.23
N LEU A 166 -5.62 2.57 -11.45
CA LEU A 166 -5.30 3.94 -11.06
C LEU A 166 -3.80 4.16 -11.13
N THR A 167 -3.35 5.11 -11.95
CA THR A 167 -1.94 5.48 -12.00
C THR A 167 -1.64 6.53 -10.94
N VAL A 168 -0.72 6.21 -10.05
CA VAL A 168 -0.28 7.09 -8.98
C VAL A 168 0.74 8.09 -9.51
N THR A 169 0.51 9.37 -9.24
CA THR A 169 1.40 10.45 -9.67
C THR A 169 1.72 11.42 -8.55
N ASP A 170 2.97 11.86 -8.50
CA ASP A 170 3.46 12.93 -7.64
C ASP A 170 3.99 14.04 -8.53
N ASN A 171 3.40 15.23 -8.43
CA ASN A 171 3.63 16.32 -9.37
C ASN A 171 3.54 15.89 -10.86
N GLY A 172 2.52 15.09 -11.20
CA GLY A 172 2.31 14.59 -12.56
C GLY A 172 3.30 13.53 -13.04
N ARG A 173 4.29 13.14 -12.22
CA ARG A 173 5.24 12.06 -12.52
C ARG A 173 4.75 10.75 -11.92
N PRO A 174 4.74 9.64 -12.67
CA PRO A 174 4.38 8.34 -12.12
C PRO A 174 5.28 7.93 -10.94
N VAL A 175 4.68 7.42 -9.88
CA VAL A 175 5.42 6.93 -8.70
C VAL A 175 5.53 5.41 -8.79
N ALA A 176 6.70 4.90 -9.18
CA ALA A 176 6.96 3.46 -9.21
C ALA A 176 7.32 2.90 -7.81
N MET A 177 7.55 1.59 -7.75
CA MET A 177 7.95 0.86 -6.54
C MET A 177 6.92 0.92 -5.41
N LEU A 178 5.64 1.11 -5.73
CA LEU A 178 4.55 0.99 -4.76
C LEU A 178 4.52 -0.43 -4.23
N ASN A 179 4.64 -0.56 -2.92
CA ASN A 179 4.75 -1.84 -2.24
C ASN A 179 3.56 -2.04 -1.32
N GLU A 180 3.78 -2.28 -0.02
CA GLU A 180 2.70 -2.47 0.94
C GLU A 180 1.70 -1.30 0.93
N LEU A 181 0.41 -1.64 1.13
CA LEU A 181 -0.72 -0.73 1.06
C LEU A 181 -1.59 -0.82 2.32
N GLU A 182 -2.18 0.31 2.72
CA GLU A 182 -3.24 0.36 3.74
C GLU A 182 -4.28 1.43 3.38
N CYS A 183 -5.53 1.23 3.80
CA CYS A 183 -6.60 2.22 3.64
C CYS A 183 -6.80 3.00 4.95
N VAL A 184 -6.50 4.29 4.93
CA VAL A 184 -6.58 5.17 6.11
C VAL A 184 -7.54 6.30 5.83
N ASP A 185 -8.70 6.29 6.48
CA ASP A 185 -9.72 7.34 6.39
C ASP A 185 -10.06 7.73 4.94
N GLY A 186 -10.25 6.71 4.09
CA GLY A 186 -10.62 6.90 2.68
C GLY A 186 -9.46 7.25 1.74
N LEU A 187 -8.23 7.30 2.24
CA LEU A 187 -7.01 7.48 1.45
C LEU A 187 -6.21 6.19 1.36
N ILE A 188 -5.39 6.07 0.31
CA ILE A 188 -4.48 4.94 0.16
C ILE A 188 -3.11 5.36 0.64
N TYR A 189 -2.57 4.62 1.60
CA TYR A 189 -1.19 4.75 2.05
C TYR A 189 -0.39 3.66 1.35
N ALA A 190 0.77 4.01 0.80
CA ALA A 190 1.62 3.06 0.08
C ALA A 190 3.09 3.25 0.46
N ASN A 191 3.74 2.19 0.95
CA ASN A 191 5.20 2.19 1.03
C ASN A 191 5.80 2.29 -0.38
N VAL A 192 6.95 2.98 -0.49
CA VAL A 192 7.77 2.97 -1.71
C VAL A 192 9.02 2.13 -1.43
N TRP A 193 9.15 0.99 -2.12
CA TRP A 193 10.21 0.03 -1.86
C TRP A 193 11.61 0.64 -2.04
N LYS A 194 12.55 0.24 -1.16
CA LYS A 194 13.92 0.78 -1.05
C LYS A 194 13.99 2.27 -0.72
N SER A 195 12.96 2.81 -0.06
CA SER A 195 12.96 4.16 0.49
C SER A 195 12.32 4.21 1.87
N ASP A 196 12.55 5.31 2.58
CA ASP A 196 11.90 5.63 3.86
C ASP A 196 10.71 6.57 3.65
N ALA A 197 9.82 6.20 2.72
CA ALA A 197 8.68 7.02 2.35
C ALA A 197 7.38 6.22 2.27
N VAL A 198 6.30 6.85 2.75
CA VAL A 198 4.92 6.41 2.51
C VAL A 198 4.20 7.51 1.72
N LYS A 199 3.60 7.15 0.59
CA LYS A 199 2.79 8.05 -0.22
C LYS A 199 1.35 7.98 0.25
N ILE A 200 0.76 9.15 0.51
CA ILE A 200 -0.65 9.30 0.86
C ILE A 200 -1.37 9.74 -0.42
N ILE A 201 -2.23 8.87 -0.93
CA ILE A 201 -2.76 8.90 -2.29
C ILE A 201 -4.27 9.08 -2.25
N ASP A 202 -4.77 10.04 -3.04
CA ASP A 202 -6.19 10.19 -3.31
C ASP A 202 -6.67 9.04 -4.24
N PRO A 203 -7.58 8.16 -3.79
CA PRO A 203 -8.06 7.03 -4.61
C PRO A 203 -8.95 7.46 -5.79
N ALA A 204 -9.46 8.69 -5.81
CA ALA A 204 -10.27 9.20 -6.89
C ALA A 204 -9.41 9.64 -8.08
N THR A 205 -8.23 10.22 -7.81
CA THR A 205 -7.38 10.86 -8.84
C THR A 205 -6.03 10.18 -9.04
N GLY A 206 -5.57 9.37 -8.08
CA GLY A 206 -4.22 8.79 -8.07
C GLY A 206 -3.15 9.81 -7.69
N ARG A 207 -3.53 11.02 -7.28
CA ARG A 207 -2.56 12.05 -6.90
C ARG A 207 -2.03 11.80 -5.50
N VAL A 208 -0.72 11.92 -5.36
CA VAL A 208 -0.08 12.00 -4.04
C VAL A 208 -0.46 13.34 -3.41
N LEU A 209 -1.08 13.27 -2.23
CA LEU A 209 -1.50 14.41 -1.42
C LEU A 209 -0.40 14.84 -0.45
N ALA A 210 0.37 13.88 0.06
CA ALA A 210 1.53 14.11 0.90
C ALA A 210 2.47 12.90 0.86
N THR A 211 3.72 13.10 1.27
CA THR A 211 4.67 12.03 1.54
C THR A 211 5.02 12.05 3.03
N LEU A 212 4.79 10.93 3.71
CA LEU A 212 5.25 10.73 5.07
C LEU A 212 6.71 10.25 5.04
N ASP A 213 7.59 10.99 5.70
CA ASP A 213 9.03 10.72 5.81
C ASP A 213 9.33 9.87 7.05
N LEU A 214 9.91 8.69 6.81
CA LEU A 214 10.25 7.69 7.84
C LEU A 214 11.74 7.68 8.17
N SER A 215 12.57 8.51 7.53
CA SER A 215 14.03 8.46 7.66
C SER A 215 14.50 8.64 9.11
N ALA A 216 13.80 9.47 9.89
CA ALA A 216 14.08 9.67 11.30
C ALA A 216 13.89 8.41 12.17
N LEU A 217 13.15 7.40 11.70
CA LEU A 217 12.97 6.13 12.42
C LEU A 217 14.22 5.25 12.38
N ARG A 218 15.10 5.44 11.38
CA ARG A 218 16.32 4.66 11.21
C ARG A 218 17.24 4.69 12.43
N GLY A 219 17.36 5.85 13.09
CA GLY A 219 18.17 6.01 14.30
C GLY A 219 17.60 5.31 15.54
N ARG A 220 16.39 4.74 15.45
CA ARG A 220 15.69 4.05 16.55
C ARG A 220 15.60 2.55 16.31
N LEU A 221 16.14 2.04 15.21
CA LEU A 221 16.05 0.65 14.80
C LEU A 221 17.38 -0.08 15.02
N SER A 222 17.32 -1.41 15.13
CA SER A 222 18.52 -2.24 15.10
C SER A 222 19.31 -2.02 13.79
N PRO A 223 20.66 -2.06 13.81
CA PRO A 223 21.49 -1.94 12.59
C PRO A 223 21.16 -2.94 11.49
N ASP A 224 20.63 -4.12 11.84
CA ASP A 224 20.26 -5.18 10.90
C ASP A 224 18.88 -4.97 10.23
N SER A 225 18.20 -3.86 10.55
CA SER A 225 16.87 -3.58 10.04
C SER A 225 16.88 -3.32 8.53
N GLY A 226 15.99 -4.01 7.81
CA GLY A 226 15.78 -3.85 6.38
C GLY A 226 14.92 -2.63 6.02
N VAL A 227 14.34 -2.65 4.82
CA VAL A 227 13.56 -1.52 4.27
C VAL A 227 12.20 -1.35 4.98
N ALA A 228 11.68 -0.12 5.03
CA ALA A 228 10.32 0.15 5.50
C ALA A 228 9.30 -0.56 4.60
N ASN A 229 8.38 -1.32 5.20
CA ASN A 229 7.34 -2.08 4.51
C ASN A 229 6.36 -2.66 5.54
N GLY A 230 5.11 -2.19 5.55
CA GLY A 230 4.09 -2.58 6.51
C GLY A 230 3.41 -1.38 7.14
N ILE A 231 2.12 -1.23 6.91
CA ILE A 231 1.28 -0.13 7.37
C ILE A 231 -0.02 -0.75 7.87
N ALA A 232 -0.36 -0.53 9.15
CA ALA A 232 -1.62 -1.02 9.69
C ALA A 232 -2.45 0.12 10.28
N TYR A 233 -3.76 0.10 10.06
CA TYR A 233 -4.65 1.14 10.57
C TYR A 233 -5.86 0.60 11.35
N ASP A 234 -5.95 0.99 12.62
CA ASP A 234 -7.15 0.77 13.43
C ASP A 234 -8.09 1.97 13.26
N ALA A 235 -9.09 1.82 12.39
CA ALA A 235 -10.06 2.87 12.11
C ALA A 235 -10.94 3.25 13.32
N LYS A 236 -11.19 2.30 14.23
CA LYS A 236 -12.03 2.53 15.43
C LYS A 236 -11.27 3.36 16.46
N ALA A 237 -10.00 3.02 16.69
CA ALA A 237 -9.15 3.72 17.65
C ALA A 237 -8.36 4.89 17.04
N LYS A 238 -8.43 5.08 15.71
CA LYS A 238 -7.65 6.07 14.94
C LYS A 238 -6.14 5.94 15.17
N ARG A 239 -5.63 4.71 15.11
CA ARG A 239 -4.21 4.40 15.35
C ARG A 239 -3.55 3.89 14.07
N LEU A 240 -2.46 4.54 13.70
CA LEU A 240 -1.64 4.16 12.54
C LEU A 240 -0.33 3.55 13.03
N TYR A 241 0.04 2.44 12.43
CA TYR A 241 1.23 1.67 12.76
C TYR A 241 2.10 1.48 11.53
N LEU A 242 3.41 1.54 11.72
CA LEU A 242 4.42 1.34 10.69
C LEU A 242 5.47 0.35 11.17
N THR A 243 5.90 -0.54 10.28
CA THR A 243 7.02 -1.45 10.51
C THR A 243 7.85 -1.61 9.23
N GLY A 244 8.76 -2.56 9.21
CA GLY A 244 9.56 -2.89 8.06
C GLY A 244 10.17 -4.28 8.14
N LYS A 245 10.79 -4.67 7.04
CA LYS A 245 11.45 -5.97 6.93
C LYS A 245 12.57 -6.03 7.95
N HIS A 246 12.54 -7.02 8.83
CA HIS A 246 13.53 -7.24 9.89
C HIS A 246 13.66 -6.09 10.90
N TRP A 247 12.66 -5.21 11.01
CA TRP A 247 12.64 -4.20 12.06
C TRP A 247 12.45 -4.88 13.42
N ASP A 248 13.10 -4.39 14.47
CA ASP A 248 12.89 -4.85 15.84
C ASP A 248 11.72 -4.11 16.53
N LYS A 249 11.06 -3.20 15.81
CA LYS A 249 9.98 -2.36 16.32
C LYS A 249 8.86 -2.17 15.30
N VAL A 250 7.64 -2.07 15.83
CA VAL A 250 6.50 -1.40 15.19
C VAL A 250 6.35 -0.03 15.83
N PHE A 251 6.20 1.02 15.03
CA PHE A 251 5.94 2.37 15.52
C PHE A 251 4.46 2.69 15.41
N GLN A 252 3.82 3.01 16.53
CA GLN A 252 2.56 3.74 16.48
C GLN A 252 2.88 5.21 16.24
N ILE A 253 2.24 5.80 15.24
CA ILE A 253 2.45 7.20 14.86
C ILE A 253 1.13 7.97 14.89
N ALA A 254 1.21 9.29 15.01
CA ALA A 254 0.04 10.12 14.80
C ALA A 254 -0.38 10.03 13.33
N VAL A 255 -1.68 9.92 13.08
CA VAL A 255 -2.22 10.02 11.73
C VAL A 255 -1.88 11.42 11.19
N PRO A 256 -1.18 11.54 10.05
CA PRO A 256 -0.77 12.83 9.51
C PRO A 256 -1.97 13.73 9.22
N SER A 257 -1.92 14.97 9.69
CA SER A 257 -2.86 16.01 9.25
C SER A 257 -2.46 16.49 7.86
N LEU A 258 -3.36 16.35 6.88
CA LEU A 258 -3.09 16.75 5.51
C LEU A 258 -3.47 18.21 5.27
N PRO A 259 -2.58 19.04 4.70
CA PRO A 259 -2.92 20.41 4.33
C PRO A 259 -4.09 20.45 3.33
N GLY A 260 -5.18 21.14 3.67
CA GLY A 260 -6.29 21.40 2.75
C GLY A 260 -7.40 20.33 2.71
N LEU A 261 -7.29 19.25 3.49
CA LEU A 261 -8.40 18.34 3.79
C LEU A 261 -8.87 18.66 5.22
N ARG A 262 -10.10 19.17 5.35
CA ARG A 262 -10.78 19.40 6.63
C ARG A 262 -11.77 18.29 6.90
#